data_AF-A0A817F4E9-F1
#
_entry.id   AF-A0A817F4E9-F1
#
_cell.length_a   1.000
_cell.length_b   1.000
_cell.length_c   1.000
_cell.angle_alpha   90.00
_cell.angle_beta   90.00
_cell.angle_gamma   90.00
#
_symmetry.space_group_name_H-M   'P 1'
#
loop_
_entity.id
_entity.type
_entity.pdbx_description
1 polymer ?
#
loop_
_entity_poly.entity_id
_entity_poly.type
_entity_poly.pdbx_seq_one_letter_code
_entity_poly.pdbx_strand_id
1 'polypeptide(L)'
;MMCRYFLLESTEQDEVLGVPTLTTTGYNEQSLIIIIRQICTQLHLIFVNIDTFIKTRGQAYHSKQLRSNQRSNFERFINIYNNFRQTVLFMCHLNASIIFSLDNIRCIDLKYSSLLMKLLRIWLTFAENTVTLSNIIRNRWDEIAALCLTSIEKSTKSILKL
;
A
#
# COMPACT_ATOMS: atom_id res chain seq x y z
N MET A 1 -20.61 -6.53 -19.96
CA MET A 1 -19.35 -6.70 -20.72
C MET A 1 -18.89 -8.12 -20.46
N MET A 2 -19.00 -8.99 -21.48
CA MET A 2 -19.10 -10.44 -21.34
C MET A 2 -17.74 -11.07 -21.71
N CYS A 3 -17.05 -11.68 -20.75
CA CYS A 3 -15.88 -12.53 -21.02
C CYS A 3 -16.36 -13.75 -21.83
N ARG A 4 -16.10 -13.76 -23.14
CA ARG A 4 -16.34 -14.91 -24.00
C ARG A 4 -15.32 -16.00 -23.67
N TYR A 5 -15.82 -17.10 -23.13
CA TYR A 5 -15.20 -18.40 -23.16
C TYR A 5 -14.82 -18.76 -24.60
N PHE A 6 -13.53 -18.89 -24.88
CA PHE A 6 -13.07 -19.60 -26.07
C PHE A 6 -13.14 -21.10 -25.75
N LEU A 7 -14.14 -21.76 -26.31
CA LEU A 7 -14.26 -23.21 -26.36
C LEU A 7 -13.31 -23.77 -27.43
N LEU A 8 -12.79 -24.94 -27.10
CA LEU A 8 -11.90 -25.82 -27.86
C LEU A 8 -12.57 -26.37 -29.13
N GLU A 9 -11.82 -26.41 -30.24
CA GLU A 9 -11.92 -27.38 -31.35
C GLU A 9 -10.47 -27.67 -31.79
N SER A 10 -9.86 -28.75 -31.28
CA SER A 10 -9.76 -30.11 -31.84
C SER A 10 -8.59 -30.30 -32.83
N THR A 11 -7.53 -30.94 -32.36
CA THR A 11 -6.80 -31.99 -33.10
C THR A 11 -6.22 -32.98 -32.10
N GLU A 12 -6.68 -34.23 -32.20
CA GLU A 12 -6.18 -35.41 -31.48
C GLU A 12 -4.72 -35.71 -31.87
N GLN A 13 -3.87 -36.03 -30.90
CA GLN A 13 -3.19 -37.34 -30.74
C GLN A 13 -2.05 -37.24 -29.71
N ASP A 14 -1.91 -38.35 -28.97
CA ASP A 14 -0.85 -38.76 -28.03
C ASP A 14 -0.99 -38.40 -26.54
N GLU A 15 -1.47 -39.42 -25.82
CA GLU A 15 -1.34 -39.65 -24.38
C GLU A 15 0.13 -39.65 -23.93
N VAL A 16 0.47 -38.76 -22.99
CA VAL A 16 1.30 -39.10 -21.83
C VAL A 16 0.74 -38.33 -20.63
N LEU A 17 0.51 -39.04 -19.52
CA LEU A 17 0.13 -38.51 -18.22
C LEU A 17 1.07 -37.38 -17.77
N GLY A 18 0.77 -36.15 -18.19
CA GLY A 18 1.34 -34.93 -17.69
C GLY A 18 0.19 -34.11 -17.14
N VAL A 19 0.15 -33.92 -15.83
CA VAL A 19 -0.60 -32.83 -15.20
C VAL A 19 -0.37 -31.59 -16.06
N PRO A 20 -1.41 -30.90 -16.58
CA PRO A 20 -1.18 -29.66 -17.29
C PRO A 20 -0.70 -28.65 -16.25
N THR A 21 0.62 -28.57 -16.09
CA THR A 21 1.28 -27.39 -15.53
C THR A 21 0.89 -26.24 -16.43
N LEU A 22 -0.13 -25.51 -16.02
CA LEU A 22 -0.40 -24.14 -16.46
C LEU A 22 0.77 -23.25 -16.03
N THR A 23 1.94 -23.48 -16.62
CA THR A 23 3.08 -22.58 -16.58
C THR A 23 3.05 -21.76 -17.86
N THR A 24 2.00 -20.97 -18.04
CA THR A 24 2.03 -19.79 -18.89
C THR A 24 2.47 -18.62 -18.04
N THR A 25 3.67 -18.15 -18.35
CA THR A 25 4.42 -17.02 -17.79
C THR A 25 3.65 -15.70 -17.87
N GLY A 26 2.67 -15.52 -16.98
CA GLY A 26 1.98 -14.25 -16.81
C GLY A 26 1.43 -14.12 -15.41
N TYR A 27 1.86 -13.07 -14.71
CA TYR A 27 1.30 -12.60 -13.45
C TYR A 27 1.24 -13.62 -12.29
N ASN A 28 2.15 -13.51 -11.33
CA ASN A 28 2.05 -14.28 -10.09
C ASN A 28 1.02 -13.63 -9.14
N GLU A 29 -0.26 -13.99 -9.28
CA GLU A 29 -1.39 -13.60 -8.42
C GLU A 29 -1.05 -13.74 -6.93
N GLN A 30 -0.31 -14.78 -6.56
CA GLN A 30 0.15 -14.99 -5.18
C GLN A 30 1.08 -13.85 -4.72
N SER A 31 1.97 -13.37 -5.58
CA SER A 31 2.85 -12.23 -5.26
C SER A 31 2.06 -10.94 -5.04
N LEU A 32 0.98 -10.72 -5.79
CA LEU A 32 0.09 -9.59 -5.56
C LEU A 32 -0.61 -9.69 -4.20
N ILE A 33 -1.20 -10.86 -3.91
CA ILE A 33 -1.90 -11.07 -2.64
C ILE A 33 -0.97 -10.88 -1.45
N ILE A 34 0.28 -11.37 -1.55
CA ILE A 34 1.29 -11.20 -0.51
C ILE A 34 1.58 -9.72 -0.27
N ILE A 35 1.85 -8.94 -1.32
CA ILE A 35 2.21 -7.52 -1.16
C ILE A 35 1.03 -6.70 -0.63
N ILE A 36 -0.20 -6.96 -1.08
CA ILE A 36 -1.40 -6.30 -0.56
C ILE A 36 -1.57 -6.61 0.92
N ARG A 37 -1.44 -7.88 1.31
CA ARG A 37 -1.54 -8.29 2.72
C ARG A 37 -0.50 -7.59 3.58
N GLN A 38 0.74 -7.49 3.10
CA GLN A 38 1.80 -6.75 3.80
C GLN A 38 1.42 -5.28 3.97
N ILE A 39 0.92 -4.62 2.92
CA ILE A 39 0.48 -3.22 3.01
C ILE A 39 -0.67 -3.07 4.02
N CYS A 40 -1.65 -3.96 4.03
CA CYS A 40 -2.74 -3.96 5.02
C CYS A 40 -2.21 -4.09 6.46
N THR A 41 -1.27 -4.99 6.70
CA THR A 41 -0.63 -5.14 8.01
C THR A 41 0.11 -3.87 8.43
N GLN A 42 0.89 -3.28 7.52
CA GLN A 42 1.61 -2.03 7.82
C GLN A 42 0.64 -0.87 8.07
N LEU A 43 -0.44 -0.75 7.30
CA LEU A 43 -1.51 0.24 7.53
C LEU A 43 -2.11 0.13 8.92
N HIS A 44 -2.44 -1.09 9.33
CA HIS A 44 -2.96 -1.33 10.68
C HIS A 44 -1.98 -0.84 11.75
N LEU A 45 -0.69 -1.18 11.61
CA LEU A 45 0.35 -0.73 12.54
C LEU A 45 0.51 0.79 12.56
N ILE A 46 0.41 1.46 11.41
CA ILE A 46 0.38 2.93 11.33
C ILE A 46 -0.77 3.47 12.18
N PHE A 47 -1.99 2.95 12.00
CA PHE A 47 -3.14 3.41 12.78
C PHE A 47 -2.94 3.20 14.29
N VAL A 48 -2.41 2.05 14.69
CA VAL A 48 -2.07 1.77 16.11
C VAL A 48 -1.06 2.77 16.66
N ASN A 49 0.01 3.06 15.91
CA ASN A 49 1.03 4.03 16.31
C ASN A 49 0.43 5.44 16.48
N ILE A 50 -0.36 5.89 15.52
CA ILE A 50 -0.99 7.21 15.55
C ILE A 50 -2.01 7.32 16.68
N ASP A 51 -2.86 6.32 16.86
CA ASP A 51 -3.83 6.27 17.95
C ASP A 51 -3.13 6.32 19.32
N THR A 52 -2.07 5.51 19.49
CA THR A 52 -1.27 5.49 20.71
C THR A 52 -0.59 6.84 20.95
N PHE A 53 -0.02 7.46 19.91
CA PHE A 53 0.63 8.77 20.00
C PHE A 53 -0.38 9.86 20.41
N ILE A 54 -1.54 9.91 19.75
CA ILE A 54 -2.60 10.88 20.04
C ILE A 54 -3.15 10.68 21.46
N LYS A 55 -3.44 9.44 21.88
CA LYS A 55 -3.92 9.17 23.24
C LYS A 55 -2.93 9.60 24.30
N THR A 56 -1.63 9.31 24.09
CA THR A 56 -0.58 9.62 25.06
C THR A 56 -0.26 11.11 25.11
N ARG A 57 -0.29 11.81 23.96
CA ARG A 57 0.18 13.21 23.85
C ARG A 57 -0.94 14.23 23.77
N GLY A 58 -2.10 13.88 23.23
CA GLY A 58 -3.21 14.80 22.99
C GLY A 58 -3.80 15.37 24.27
N GLN A 59 -4.13 14.52 25.26
CA GLN A 59 -4.65 14.99 26.54
C GLN A 59 -3.62 15.86 27.29
N ALA A 60 -2.35 15.43 27.31
CA ALA A 60 -1.27 16.17 27.95
C ALA A 60 -0.98 17.50 27.23
N TYR A 61 -1.16 17.57 25.91
CA TYR A 61 -1.03 18.81 25.14
C TYR A 61 -2.12 19.81 25.52
N HIS A 62 -3.39 19.37 25.54
CA HIS A 62 -4.53 20.21 25.91
C HIS A 62 -4.41 20.71 27.36
N SER A 63 -3.99 19.85 28.29
CA SER A 63 -3.78 20.19 29.70
C SER A 63 -2.47 20.96 29.96
N LYS A 64 -1.70 21.32 28.91
CA LYS A 64 -0.40 22.01 28.99
C LYS A 64 0.66 21.30 29.85
N GLN A 65 0.56 19.98 29.98
CA GLN A 65 1.45 19.13 30.79
C GLN A 65 2.65 18.59 30.01
N LEU A 66 2.71 18.78 28.69
CA LEU A 66 3.86 18.38 27.88
C LEU A 66 5.08 19.29 28.13
N ARG A 67 6.25 18.65 28.28
CA ARG A 67 7.56 19.32 28.27
C ARG A 67 7.79 19.98 26.91
N SER A 68 8.62 21.03 26.86
CA SER A 68 8.88 21.81 25.63
C SER A 68 9.16 20.94 24.39
N ASN A 69 10.10 19.98 24.49
CA ASN A 69 10.43 19.10 23.38
C ASN A 69 9.25 18.20 22.94
N GLN A 70 8.44 17.74 23.88
CA GLN A 70 7.25 16.91 23.57
C GLN A 70 6.17 17.74 22.90
N ARG A 71 5.99 19.00 23.34
CA ARG A 71 5.06 19.95 22.76
C ARG A 71 5.44 20.29 21.31
N SER A 72 6.70 20.66 21.08
CA SER A 72 7.21 20.94 19.74
C SER A 72 7.05 19.72 18.82
N ASN A 73 7.30 18.51 19.32
CA ASN A 73 7.09 17.30 18.54
C ASN A 73 5.60 17.08 18.17
N PHE A 74 4.69 17.31 19.12
CA PHE A 74 3.25 17.20 18.87
C PHE A 74 2.76 18.26 17.87
N GLU A 75 3.30 19.47 17.93
CA GLU A 75 3.02 20.55 16.96
C GLU A 75 3.49 20.18 15.55
N ARG A 76 4.68 19.57 15.41
CA ARG A 76 5.13 19.03 14.11
C ARG A 76 4.16 17.98 13.56
N PHE A 77 3.66 17.09 14.40
CA PHE A 77 2.62 16.13 14.00
C PHE A 77 1.35 16.85 13.51
N ILE A 78 0.84 17.83 14.26
CA ILE A 78 -0.34 18.62 13.86
C ILE A 78 -0.11 19.28 12.49
N ASN A 79 1.06 19.89 12.28
CA ASN A 79 1.40 20.60 11.05
C ASN A 79 1.37 19.67 9.83
N ILE A 80 1.78 18.41 9.98
CA ILE A 80 1.83 17.45 8.87
C ILE A 80 0.56 16.60 8.75
N TYR A 81 -0.31 16.62 9.77
CA TYR A 81 -1.40 15.66 9.94
C TYR A 81 -2.32 15.58 8.72
N ASN A 82 -2.69 16.72 8.13
CA ASN A 82 -3.57 16.71 6.97
C ASN A 82 -2.93 16.00 5.77
N ASN A 83 -1.68 16.33 5.43
CA ASN A 83 -0.97 15.70 4.32
C ASN A 83 -0.75 14.20 4.56
N PHE A 84 -0.38 13.85 5.79
CA PHE A 84 -0.23 12.47 6.22
C PHE A 84 -1.55 11.68 6.09
N ARG A 85 -2.65 12.24 6.63
CA ARG A 85 -3.99 11.64 6.57
C ARG A 85 -4.42 11.42 5.12
N GLN A 86 -4.28 12.41 4.25
CA GLN A 86 -4.65 12.28 2.84
C GLN A 86 -3.82 11.20 2.12
N THR A 87 -2.52 11.11 2.41
CA THR A 87 -1.64 10.09 1.84
C THR A 87 -2.05 8.68 2.29
N VAL A 88 -2.32 8.49 3.58
CA VAL A 88 -2.76 7.20 4.13
C VAL A 88 -4.13 6.81 3.58
N LEU A 89 -5.08 7.76 3.51
CA LEU A 89 -6.41 7.51 2.94
C LEU A 89 -6.32 7.14 1.46
N PHE A 90 -5.51 7.84 0.67
CA PHE A 90 -5.26 7.49 -0.73
C PHE A 90 -4.75 6.04 -0.84
N MET A 91 -3.79 5.66 0.00
CA MET A 91 -3.26 4.29 0.02
C MET A 91 -4.32 3.26 0.43
N CYS A 92 -5.18 3.57 1.41
CA CYS A 92 -6.30 2.72 1.79
C CYS A 92 -7.30 2.53 0.64
N HIS A 93 -7.69 3.62 -0.02
CA HIS A 93 -8.60 3.57 -1.17
C HIS A 93 -8.00 2.77 -2.32
N LEU A 94 -6.72 2.98 -2.63
CA LEU A 94 -6.02 2.24 -3.67
C LEU A 94 -5.98 0.74 -3.37
N ASN A 95 -5.60 0.35 -2.16
CA ASN A 95 -5.59 -1.07 -1.77
C ASN A 95 -6.98 -1.68 -1.81
N ALA A 96 -8.00 -0.98 -1.30
CA ALA A 96 -9.38 -1.46 -1.35
C ALA A 96 -9.84 -1.67 -2.81
N SER A 97 -9.60 -0.70 -3.70
CA SER A 97 -9.94 -0.81 -5.12
C SER A 97 -9.26 -2.00 -5.79
N ILE A 98 -7.99 -2.27 -5.46
CA ILE A 98 -7.27 -3.43 -6.00
C ILE A 98 -7.89 -4.73 -5.47
N ILE A 99 -8.19 -4.82 -4.17
CA ILE A 99 -8.85 -5.98 -3.57
C ILE A 99 -10.20 -6.25 -4.24
N PHE A 100 -11.04 -5.23 -4.41
CA PHE A 100 -12.33 -5.37 -5.09
C PHE A 100 -12.21 -5.73 -6.57
N SER A 101 -11.05 -5.49 -7.18
CA SER A 101 -10.79 -5.80 -8.59
C SER A 101 -10.02 -7.10 -8.79
N LEU A 102 -9.70 -7.85 -7.71
CA LEU A 102 -8.88 -9.08 -7.78
C LEU A 102 -9.42 -10.10 -8.79
N ASP A 103 -10.73 -10.28 -8.86
CA ASP A 103 -11.34 -11.22 -9.81
C ASP A 103 -11.14 -10.80 -11.27
N ASN A 104 -11.02 -9.49 -11.53
CA ASN A 104 -10.78 -8.93 -12.86
C ASN A 104 -9.28 -8.81 -13.19
N ILE A 105 -8.40 -8.94 -12.19
CA ILE A 105 -6.95 -8.78 -12.34
C ILE A 105 -6.34 -9.88 -13.22
N ARG A 106 -6.96 -11.06 -13.30
CA ARG A 106 -6.54 -12.17 -14.17
C ARG A 106 -6.57 -11.82 -15.66
N CYS A 107 -7.30 -10.76 -16.04
CA CYS A 107 -7.41 -10.29 -17.42
C CYS A 107 -6.54 -9.06 -17.71
N ILE A 108 -5.68 -8.63 -16.78
CA ILE A 108 -4.84 -7.46 -16.95
C ILE A 108 -3.62 -7.80 -17.81
N ASP A 109 -3.35 -6.95 -18.81
CA ASP A 109 -2.13 -7.03 -19.63
C ASP A 109 -0.86 -7.08 -18.74
N LEU A 110 0.12 -7.87 -19.15
CA LEU A 110 1.44 -7.95 -18.51
C LEU A 110 2.05 -6.57 -18.21
N LYS A 111 1.93 -5.59 -19.12
CA LYS A 111 2.41 -4.22 -18.92
C LYS A 111 1.74 -3.56 -17.71
N TYR A 112 0.41 -3.65 -17.64
CA TYR A 112 -0.38 -3.07 -16.55
C TYR A 112 -0.12 -3.80 -15.23
N SER A 113 0.10 -5.11 -15.27
CA SER A 113 0.45 -5.90 -14.09
C SER A 113 1.81 -5.51 -13.48
N SER A 114 2.81 -5.22 -14.33
CA SER A 114 4.13 -4.76 -13.91
C SER A 114 4.06 -3.37 -13.27
N LEU A 115 3.28 -2.46 -13.85
CA LEU A 115 3.06 -1.12 -13.31
C LEU A 115 2.33 -1.16 -11.96
N LEU A 116 1.32 -2.02 -11.82
CA LEU A 116 0.64 -2.27 -10.55
C LEU A 116 1.60 -2.78 -9.48
N MET A 117 2.44 -3.77 -9.80
CA MET A 117 3.44 -4.29 -8.85
C MET A 117 4.46 -3.22 -8.45
N LYS A 118 4.89 -2.37 -9.37
CA LYS A 118 5.79 -1.25 -9.07
C LYS A 118 5.14 -0.25 -8.12
N LEU A 119 3.88 0.09 -8.36
CA LEU A 119 3.10 0.98 -7.50
C LEU A 119 2.95 0.40 -6.10
N LEU A 120 2.61 -0.89 -5.98
CA LEU A 120 2.46 -1.56 -4.70
C LEU A 120 3.78 -1.63 -3.92
N ARG A 121 4.93 -1.81 -4.59
CA ARG A 121 6.24 -1.74 -3.93
C ARG A 121 6.54 -0.35 -3.37
N ILE A 122 6.21 0.71 -4.11
CA ILE A 122 6.35 2.09 -3.61
C ILE A 122 5.51 2.29 -2.34
N TRP A 123 4.26 1.81 -2.34
CA TRP A 123 3.36 1.92 -1.18
C TRP A 123 3.77 1.04 0.00
N LEU A 124 4.27 -0.16 -0.25
CA LEU A 124 4.81 -1.01 0.82
C LEU A 124 6.00 -0.32 1.51
N THR A 125 6.96 0.17 0.74
CA THR A 125 8.12 0.90 1.29
C THR A 125 7.70 2.17 2.04
N PHE A 126 6.69 2.89 1.55
CA PHE A 126 6.11 4.02 2.28
C PHE A 126 5.54 3.57 3.64
N ALA A 127 4.77 2.48 3.65
CA ALA A 127 4.10 2.01 4.85
C ALA A 127 5.10 1.51 5.91
N GLU A 128 6.08 0.70 5.51
CA GLU A 128 7.14 0.17 6.40
C GLU A 128 7.97 1.31 7.04
N ASN A 129 8.35 2.30 6.23
CA ASN A 129 9.08 3.46 6.74
C ASN A 129 8.21 4.29 7.68
N THR A 130 6.93 4.46 7.36
CA THR A 130 6.00 5.21 8.23
C THR A 130 5.82 4.50 9.57
N VAL A 131 5.64 3.17 9.61
CA VAL A 131 5.57 2.41 10.86
C VAL A 131 6.82 2.64 11.71
N THR A 132 7.98 2.57 11.07
CA THR A 132 9.27 2.78 11.74
C THR A 132 9.40 4.19 12.32
N LEU A 133 9.04 5.22 11.55
CA LEU A 133 9.24 6.63 11.91
C LEU A 133 8.17 7.19 12.86
N SER A 134 6.95 6.65 12.80
CA SER A 134 5.81 7.05 13.64
C SER A 134 5.79 6.39 15.02
N ASN A 135 6.74 5.49 15.29
CA ASN A 135 6.89 4.90 16.62
C ASN A 135 7.09 5.99 17.67
N ILE A 136 6.44 5.85 18.83
CA ILE A 136 6.45 6.82 19.94
C ILE A 136 7.85 7.15 20.49
N ILE A 137 8.86 6.32 20.20
CA ILE A 137 10.27 6.55 20.54
C ILE A 137 10.93 7.45 19.48
N ARG A 138 10.65 7.22 18.20
CA ARG A 138 11.29 7.93 17.08
C ARG A 138 10.62 9.28 16.78
N ASN A 139 9.30 9.32 16.65
CA ASN A 139 8.47 10.50 16.37
C ASN A 139 9.04 11.44 15.29
N ARG A 140 9.48 10.89 14.15
CA ARG A 140 10.16 11.66 13.11
C ARG A 140 9.17 12.24 12.09
N TRP A 141 8.34 13.17 12.55
CA TRP A 141 7.25 13.73 11.75
C TRP A 141 7.71 14.49 10.51
N ASP A 142 8.84 15.21 10.58
CA ASP A 142 9.39 15.93 9.43
C ASP A 142 9.83 14.95 8.31
N GLU A 143 10.42 13.81 8.69
CA GLU A 143 10.79 12.75 7.74
C GLU A 143 9.55 12.09 7.13
N ILE A 144 8.49 11.88 7.93
CA ILE A 144 7.20 11.36 7.43
C ILE A 144 6.57 12.33 6.43
N ALA A 145 6.66 13.65 6.65
CA ALA A 145 6.15 14.64 5.71
C ALA A 145 6.87 14.57 4.36
N ALA A 146 8.21 14.50 4.37
CA ALA A 146 9.00 14.32 3.16
C ALA A 146 8.66 13.00 2.46
N LEU A 147 8.45 11.93 3.24
CA LEU A 147 8.08 10.61 2.73
C LEU A 147 6.71 10.64 2.04
N CYS A 148 5.72 11.35 2.57
CA CYS A 148 4.41 11.51 1.94
C CYS A 148 4.53 12.15 0.55
N LEU A 149 5.24 13.27 0.45
CA LEU A 149 5.46 13.97 -0.82
C LEU A 149 6.17 13.08 -1.84
N THR A 150 7.26 12.44 -1.43
CA THR A 150 8.09 11.61 -2.31
C THR A 150 7.33 10.39 -2.81
N SER A 151 6.53 9.74 -1.96
CA SER A 151 5.76 8.55 -2.34
C SER A 151 4.60 8.88 -3.27
N ILE A 152 3.93 10.02 -3.08
CA ILE A 152 2.92 10.51 -4.02
C ILE A 152 3.58 10.78 -5.37
N GLU A 153 4.70 11.51 -5.40
CA GLU A 153 5.39 11.84 -6.65
C GLU A 153 5.83 10.58 -7.42
N LYS A 154 6.43 9.61 -6.72
CA LYS A 154 6.83 8.32 -7.32
C LYS A 154 5.63 7.53 -7.84
N SER A 155 4.51 7.55 -7.11
CA SER A 155 3.28 6.88 -7.51
C SER A 155 2.68 7.52 -8.75
N THR A 156 2.55 8.84 -8.79
CA THR A 156 2.07 9.60 -9.95
C THR A 156 2.94 9.36 -11.17
N LYS A 157 4.28 9.37 -11.02
CA LYS A 157 5.21 9.03 -12.12
C LYS A 157 5.08 7.57 -12.60
N SER A 158 4.67 6.65 -11.73
CA SER A 158 4.42 5.26 -12.10
C SER A 158 3.10 5.12 -12.86
N ILE A 159 2.08 5.91 -12.50
CA ILE A 159 0.75 5.91 -13.11
C ILE A 159 0.76 6.68 -14.45
N LEU A 160 1.40 7.85 -14.55
CA LEU A 160 1.43 8.64 -15.79
C LEU A 160 2.28 8.02 -16.93
N LYS A 161 2.95 6.90 -16.67
CA LYS A 161 3.61 6.08 -17.70
C LYS A 161 2.69 4.97 -18.25
N LEU A 162 1.44 4.90 -17.78
CA LEU A 162 0.35 4.11 -18.36
C LEU A 162 -0.06 4.72 -19.70
#